data_AF-A0A1B7Z5Z5-F1
#
_entry.id   AF-A0A1B7Z5Z5-F1
#
_cell.length_a   1.000
_cell.length_b   1.000
_cell.length_c   1.000
_cell.angle_alpha   90.00
_cell.angle_beta   90.00
_cell.angle_gamma   90.00
#
_symmetry.space_group_name_H-M   'P 1'
#
loop_
_entity.id
_entity.type
_entity.pdbx_description
1 polymer ?
#
loop_
_entity_poly.entity_id
_entity_poly.type
_entity_poly.pdbx_seq_one_letter_code
_entity_poly.pdbx_strand_id
1 'polypeptide(L)'
;MKKIVVGIFTVFLLSSCLWDEETQTKHLTKDFNLGWWSEPRYRALFKNSDSTKYGGAVLIPETVFAVGFNDNIIIAKQHPNKQEEISARLFNRDSTGYYRLSNPADTVYIWSGDSIFRKNGHWYHISNGWNPPDSLFPYKKKTNYYIIDISDSNKNTWNSKERVYKYTTESDFKEGRKNLGVPDDLKFNFLDRELE
;
A
#
# COMPACT_ATOMS: atom_id res chain seq x y z
N MET A 1 35.15 -41.70 -35.24
CA MET A 1 34.88 -40.46 -34.47
C MET A 1 33.63 -39.78 -35.01
N LYS A 2 32.79 -39.24 -34.12
CA LYS A 2 31.52 -38.51 -34.35
C LYS A 2 30.36 -39.47 -34.70
N LYS A 3 29.21 -39.44 -34.02
CA LYS A 3 28.44 -38.29 -33.54
C LYS A 3 27.80 -38.56 -32.17
N ILE A 4 27.98 -37.58 -31.29
CA ILE A 4 27.53 -37.50 -29.91
C ILE A 4 26.10 -36.95 -29.88
N VAL A 5 25.24 -37.63 -29.14
CA VAL A 5 24.16 -37.12 -28.27
C VAL A 5 23.36 -35.94 -28.82
N VAL A 6 22.26 -36.26 -29.51
CA VAL A 6 21.12 -35.34 -29.66
C VAL A 6 20.16 -35.65 -28.52
N GLY A 7 20.10 -34.76 -27.54
CA GLY A 7 19.08 -34.84 -26.50
C GLY A 7 19.61 -34.42 -25.14
N ILE A 8 19.77 -33.11 -24.92
CA ILE A 8 19.69 -32.34 -23.64
C ILE A 8 19.71 -30.85 -24.05
N PHE A 9 18.80 -30.41 -24.92
CA PHE A 9 18.67 -28.95 -25.21
C PHE A 9 17.22 -28.45 -25.17
N THR A 10 16.25 -29.35 -25.04
CA THR A 10 14.81 -29.02 -25.06
C THR A 10 14.22 -28.78 -23.67
N VAL A 11 14.97 -29.05 -22.58
CA VAL A 11 14.47 -28.91 -21.19
C VAL A 11 14.68 -27.48 -20.62
N PHE A 12 15.55 -26.66 -21.21
CA PHE A 12 15.84 -25.30 -20.72
C PHE A 12 14.90 -24.21 -21.24
N LEU A 13 13.91 -24.53 -22.09
CA LEU A 13 13.00 -23.54 -22.68
C LEU A 13 11.61 -23.47 -22.01
N LEU A 14 11.37 -24.25 -20.95
CA LEU A 14 10.06 -24.29 -20.26
C LEU A 14 10.05 -23.60 -18.88
N SER A 15 11.14 -22.97 -18.45
CA SER A 15 11.20 -22.28 -17.15
C SER A 15 10.79 -20.80 -17.18
N SER A 16 10.25 -20.29 -18.30
CA SER A 16 9.83 -18.89 -18.44
C SER A 16 8.49 -18.55 -17.74
N CYS A 17 7.89 -19.49 -16.99
CA CYS A 17 6.67 -19.28 -16.20
C CYS A 17 6.83 -19.66 -14.71
N LEU A 18 8.05 -19.64 -14.17
CA LEU A 18 8.34 -19.96 -12.77
C LEU A 18 8.71 -18.73 -11.91
N TRP A 19 8.46 -17.53 -12.41
CA TRP A 19 8.92 -16.27 -11.79
C TRP A 19 7.77 -15.39 -11.26
N ASP A 20 6.60 -15.96 -11.01
CA ASP A 20 5.63 -15.26 -10.15
C ASP A 20 6.08 -15.46 -8.70
N GLU A 21 6.67 -14.41 -8.13
CA GLU A 21 6.94 -14.36 -6.69
C GLU A 21 5.62 -14.60 -5.94
N GLU A 22 5.58 -15.65 -5.14
CA GLU A 22 4.37 -16.06 -4.44
C GLU A 22 3.90 -14.94 -3.51
N THR A 23 2.67 -14.49 -3.73
CA THR A 23 2.08 -13.48 -2.88
C THR A 23 1.88 -14.04 -1.49
N GLN A 24 2.43 -13.36 -0.49
CA GLN A 24 2.32 -13.80 0.89
C GLN A 24 0.99 -13.32 1.47
N THR A 25 0.31 -14.20 2.20
CA THR A 25 -0.95 -13.87 2.90
C THR A 25 -0.92 -14.35 4.33
N LYS A 26 -1.50 -13.56 5.24
CA LYS A 26 -1.70 -13.93 6.65
C LYS A 26 -3.12 -13.63 7.07
N HIS A 27 -3.82 -14.68 7.48
CA HIS A 27 -5.17 -14.56 8.02
C HIS A 27 -5.21 -13.80 9.36
N LEU A 28 -6.18 -12.89 9.51
CA LEU A 28 -6.45 -12.20 10.76
C LEU A 28 -7.71 -12.78 11.42
N THR A 29 -8.88 -12.50 10.86
CA THR A 29 -10.19 -12.93 11.36
C THR A 29 -11.23 -12.82 10.24
N LYS A 30 -12.30 -13.62 10.28
CA LYS A 30 -13.39 -13.66 9.27
C LYS A 30 -12.87 -13.71 7.82
N ASP A 31 -13.14 -12.70 7.01
CA ASP A 31 -12.63 -12.59 5.63
C ASP A 31 -11.44 -11.62 5.52
N PHE A 32 -10.85 -11.19 6.63
CA PHE A 32 -9.81 -10.15 6.64
C PHE A 32 -8.43 -10.77 6.73
N ASN A 33 -7.56 -10.33 5.82
CA ASN A 33 -6.22 -10.85 5.67
C ASN A 33 -5.22 -9.72 5.47
N LEU A 34 -3.98 -9.97 5.86
CA LEU A 34 -2.82 -9.21 5.42
C LEU A 34 -2.24 -9.89 4.19
N GLY A 35 -1.64 -9.10 3.30
CA GLY A 35 -0.86 -9.67 2.21
C GLY A 35 0.10 -8.67 1.60
N TRP A 36 1.13 -9.20 0.99
CA TRP A 36 2.20 -8.42 0.38
C TRP A 36 2.86 -9.22 -0.72
N TRP A 37 3.43 -8.48 -1.66
CA TRP A 37 4.30 -9.02 -2.68
C TRP A 37 5.74 -8.68 -2.35
N SER A 38 6.66 -9.63 -2.55
CA SER A 38 8.10 -9.49 -2.37
C SER A 38 8.54 -9.19 -0.92
N GLU A 39 8.24 -8.00 -0.39
CA GLU A 39 8.77 -7.49 0.89
C GLU A 39 7.67 -7.15 1.91
N PRO A 40 7.94 -7.32 3.22
CA PRO A 40 7.01 -6.95 4.30
C PRO A 40 6.51 -5.51 4.27
N ARG A 41 7.27 -4.56 3.73
CA ARG A 41 6.85 -3.16 3.60
C ARG A 41 5.66 -2.96 2.65
N TYR A 42 5.41 -3.88 1.73
CA TYR A 42 4.23 -3.84 0.85
C TYR A 42 2.96 -4.41 1.49
N ARG A 43 3.00 -4.70 2.80
CA ARG A 43 1.87 -5.28 3.52
C ARG A 43 0.68 -4.35 3.56
N ALA A 44 -0.40 -4.81 2.95
CA ALA A 44 -1.71 -4.18 2.97
C ALA A 44 -2.72 -5.07 3.72
N LEU A 45 -3.82 -4.46 4.13
CA LEU A 45 -4.95 -5.14 4.78
C LEU A 45 -6.14 -5.14 3.83
N PHE A 46 -6.72 -6.31 3.60
CA PHE A 46 -7.84 -6.50 2.69
C PHE A 46 -8.99 -7.26 3.35
N LYS A 47 -10.19 -7.06 2.82
CA LYS A 47 -11.29 -8.02 2.95
C LYS A 47 -11.32 -8.88 1.68
N ASN A 48 -11.11 -10.17 1.83
CA ASN A 48 -11.11 -11.09 0.71
C ASN A 48 -12.54 -11.33 0.22
N SER A 49 -12.67 -11.56 -1.08
CA SER A 49 -13.93 -12.00 -1.70
C SER A 49 -14.19 -13.49 -1.48
N ASP A 50 -13.11 -14.25 -1.31
CA ASP A 50 -13.08 -15.67 -0.95
C ASP A 50 -11.95 -15.85 0.08
N SER A 51 -12.27 -16.36 1.27
CA SER A 51 -11.35 -16.47 2.40
C SER A 51 -10.11 -17.34 2.14
N THR A 52 -10.06 -18.03 1.00
CA THR A 52 -8.99 -18.99 0.65
C THR A 52 -7.98 -18.49 -0.38
N LYS A 53 -8.13 -17.28 -0.95
CA LYS A 53 -7.23 -16.78 -2.03
C LYS A 53 -6.86 -15.32 -1.88
N TYR A 54 -5.66 -14.95 -2.35
CA TYR A 54 -5.25 -13.55 -2.52
C TYR A 54 -6.21 -12.85 -3.49
N GLY A 55 -6.69 -11.67 -3.11
CA GLY A 55 -7.65 -10.87 -3.87
C GLY A 55 -8.83 -10.40 -3.01
N GLY A 56 -9.32 -9.19 -3.28
CA GLY A 56 -10.41 -8.57 -2.54
C GLY A 56 -10.32 -7.06 -2.49
N ALA A 57 -11.09 -6.44 -1.60
CA ALA A 57 -11.10 -5.01 -1.40
C ALA A 57 -9.96 -4.60 -0.45
N VAL A 58 -9.03 -3.76 -0.93
CA VAL A 58 -8.00 -3.15 -0.09
C VAL A 58 -8.67 -2.15 0.86
N LEU A 59 -8.46 -2.33 2.16
CA LEU A 59 -8.99 -1.46 3.21
C LEU A 59 -7.94 -0.49 3.73
N ILE A 60 -6.72 -1.00 3.89
CA ILE A 60 -5.55 -0.20 4.22
C ILE A 60 -4.48 -0.57 3.20
N PRO A 61 -3.97 0.40 2.42
CA PRO A 61 -2.89 0.15 1.48
C PRO A 61 -1.60 -0.19 2.22
N GLU A 62 -0.53 -0.40 1.47
CA GLU A 62 0.76 -0.90 1.92
C GLU A 62 1.35 -0.21 3.18
N THR A 63 2.36 -0.87 3.75
CA THR A 63 3.14 -0.49 4.94
C THR A 63 2.38 -0.61 6.28
N VAL A 64 1.43 -1.54 6.34
CA VAL A 64 0.80 -1.97 7.61
C VAL A 64 1.83 -2.72 8.46
N PHE A 65 2.18 -2.15 9.61
CA PHE A 65 3.25 -2.68 10.47
C PHE A 65 2.76 -3.18 11.84
N ALA A 66 1.54 -2.84 12.25
CA ALA A 66 0.95 -3.36 13.47
C ALA A 66 -0.56 -3.54 13.32
N VAL A 67 -1.09 -4.64 13.88
CA VAL A 67 -2.52 -4.96 13.88
C VAL A 67 -2.96 -5.57 15.21
N GLY A 68 -4.19 -5.30 15.62
CA GLY A 68 -4.87 -5.99 16.72
C GLY A 68 -6.30 -6.28 16.30
N PHE A 69 -6.87 -7.42 16.68
CA PHE A 69 -8.23 -7.75 16.28
C PHE A 69 -8.94 -8.65 17.28
N ASN A 70 -10.26 -8.61 17.25
CA ASN A 70 -11.17 -9.58 17.86
C ASN A 70 -12.30 -9.89 16.86
N ASP A 71 -13.40 -10.48 17.31
CA ASP A 71 -14.51 -10.87 16.41
C ASP A 71 -15.27 -9.68 15.81
N ASN A 72 -15.11 -8.47 16.34
CA ASN A 72 -15.91 -7.31 15.96
C ASN A 72 -15.08 -6.14 15.41
N ILE A 73 -13.81 -6.03 15.77
CA ILE A 73 -12.99 -4.87 15.45
C ILE A 73 -11.58 -5.30 15.03
N ILE A 74 -11.03 -4.59 14.05
CA ILE A 74 -9.60 -4.58 13.74
C ILE A 74 -9.05 -3.18 13.98
N ILE A 75 -7.91 -3.08 14.65
CA ILE A 75 -7.10 -1.86 14.74
C ILE A 75 -5.81 -2.06 13.95
N ALA A 76 -5.32 -1.03 13.29
CA ALA A 76 -4.06 -1.11 12.55
C ALA A 76 -3.24 0.19 12.60
N LYS A 77 -1.93 0.07 12.42
CA LYS A 77 -1.00 1.17 12.17
C LYS A 77 -0.35 1.03 10.79
N GLN A 78 -0.17 2.15 10.12
CA GLN A 78 0.39 2.22 8.76
C GLN A 78 1.24 3.49 8.61
N HIS A 79 2.34 3.40 7.88
CA HIS A 79 3.07 4.58 7.43
C HIS A 79 2.48 5.11 6.12
N PRO A 80 2.37 6.41 5.88
CA PRO A 80 1.91 6.86 4.57
C PRO A 80 2.95 6.56 3.47
N ASN A 81 2.47 6.38 2.24
CA ASN A 81 3.29 6.26 1.05
C ASN A 81 3.48 7.65 0.42
N LYS A 82 4.44 8.43 0.93
CA LYS A 82 4.71 9.76 0.38
C LYS A 82 5.24 9.70 -1.05
N GLN A 83 5.94 8.62 -1.39
CA GLN A 83 6.46 8.41 -2.72
C GLN A 83 5.31 8.41 -3.74
N GLU A 84 4.28 7.61 -3.52
CA GLU A 84 3.09 7.57 -4.37
C GLU A 84 2.33 8.91 -4.38
N GLU A 85 2.12 9.52 -3.20
CA GLU A 85 1.43 10.82 -3.11
C GLU A 85 2.13 11.92 -3.94
N ILE A 86 3.47 11.99 -3.86
CA ILE A 86 4.28 12.94 -4.62
C ILE A 86 4.25 12.59 -6.11
N SER A 87 4.40 11.31 -6.45
CA SER A 87 4.33 10.82 -7.84
C SER A 87 3.00 11.18 -8.50
N ALA A 88 1.88 10.94 -7.83
CA ALA A 88 0.55 11.26 -8.35
C ALA A 88 0.37 12.76 -8.63
N ARG A 89 0.99 13.63 -7.82
CA ARG A 89 0.98 15.09 -8.05
C ARG A 89 1.92 15.50 -9.17
N LEU A 90 3.13 14.96 -9.19
CA LEU A 90 4.15 15.28 -10.18
C LEU A 90 3.76 14.77 -11.57
N PHE A 91 3.15 13.60 -11.69
CA PHE A 91 2.85 12.98 -12.99
C PHE A 91 1.37 13.08 -13.37
N ASN A 92 0.68 14.10 -12.85
CA ASN A 92 -0.68 14.45 -13.26
C ASN A 92 -0.67 15.15 -14.63
N ARG A 93 -0.79 14.34 -15.68
CA ARG A 93 -0.71 14.78 -17.08
C ARG A 93 -2.02 15.43 -17.52
N ASP A 94 -1.92 16.60 -18.14
CA ASP A 94 -3.06 17.25 -18.77
C ASP A 94 -3.28 16.79 -20.23
N SER A 95 -4.34 17.30 -20.86
CA SER A 95 -4.68 16.97 -22.25
C SER A 95 -3.63 17.40 -23.27
N THR A 96 -2.72 18.31 -22.92
CA THR A 96 -1.62 18.76 -23.78
C THR A 96 -0.38 17.90 -23.64
N GLY A 97 -0.43 16.94 -22.72
CA GLY A 97 0.63 15.98 -22.48
C GLY A 97 1.69 16.45 -21.49
N TYR A 98 1.51 17.62 -20.86
CA TYR A 98 2.41 18.15 -19.85
C TYR A 98 1.94 17.81 -18.45
N TYR A 99 2.89 17.74 -17.52
CA TYR A 99 2.58 17.46 -16.13
C TYR A 99 2.37 18.75 -15.36
N ARG A 100 1.19 18.91 -14.74
CA ARG A 100 0.87 20.12 -13.99
C ARG A 100 1.52 20.10 -12.61
N LEU A 101 2.32 21.13 -12.31
CA LEU A 101 2.90 21.32 -10.98
C LEU A 101 1.87 21.98 -10.05
N SER A 102 1.20 21.16 -9.25
CA SER A 102 0.23 21.61 -8.24
C SER A 102 0.86 22.06 -6.93
N ASN A 103 2.06 21.56 -6.62
CA ASN A 103 2.83 21.90 -5.42
C ASN A 103 4.30 22.18 -5.78
N PRO A 104 4.76 23.45 -5.71
CA PRO A 104 6.13 23.82 -6.09
C PRO A 104 7.22 23.09 -5.30
N ALA A 105 6.94 22.68 -4.05
CA ALA A 105 7.92 21.99 -3.22
C ALA A 105 8.28 20.59 -3.74
N ASP A 106 7.45 19.98 -4.59
CA ASP A 106 7.72 18.65 -5.15
C ASP A 106 8.80 18.71 -6.25
N THR A 107 9.20 19.89 -6.71
CA THR A 107 10.25 20.06 -7.73
C THR A 107 11.64 19.62 -7.27
N VAL A 108 11.85 19.42 -5.97
CA VAL A 108 13.09 18.83 -5.44
C VAL A 108 13.29 17.37 -5.83
N TYR A 109 12.23 16.69 -6.31
CA TYR A 109 12.24 15.27 -6.68
C TYR A 109 12.25 15.01 -8.19
N ILE A 110 12.17 16.06 -9.02
CA ILE A 110 12.31 15.94 -10.47
C ILE A 110 13.76 16.15 -10.88
N TRP A 111 14.14 15.62 -12.04
CA TRP A 111 15.53 15.68 -12.49
C TRP A 111 15.91 17.12 -12.88
N SER A 112 17.15 17.52 -12.62
CA SER A 112 17.58 18.92 -12.81
C SER A 112 17.58 19.39 -14.28
N GLY A 113 17.60 18.47 -15.23
CA GLY A 113 17.44 18.79 -16.66
C GLY A 113 16.00 18.74 -17.16
N ASP A 114 15.02 18.49 -16.29
CA ASP A 114 13.60 18.59 -16.64
C ASP A 114 13.23 20.06 -16.91
N SER A 115 12.40 20.28 -17.92
CA SER A 115 11.98 21.64 -18.30
C SER A 115 10.77 22.05 -17.48
N ILE A 116 10.90 23.12 -16.70
CA ILE A 116 9.80 23.75 -15.97
C ILE A 116 9.39 25.03 -16.69
N PHE A 117 8.09 25.20 -16.95
CA PHE A 117 7.60 26.37 -17.68
C PHE A 117 6.19 26.77 -17.24
N ARG A 118 5.79 27.98 -17.61
CA ARG A 118 4.48 28.54 -17.29
C ARG A 118 3.62 28.63 -18.54
N LYS A 119 2.37 28.18 -18.45
CA LYS A 119 1.37 28.23 -19.53
C LYS A 119 -0.01 28.50 -18.93
N ASN A 120 -0.77 29.43 -19.49
CA ASN A 120 -2.13 29.77 -19.03
C ASN A 120 -2.22 30.03 -17.50
N GLY A 121 -1.20 30.67 -16.93
CA GLY A 121 -1.16 30.97 -15.50
C GLY A 121 -0.72 29.82 -14.58
N HIS A 122 -0.54 28.60 -15.09
CA HIS A 122 -0.12 27.42 -14.33
C HIS A 122 1.33 27.01 -14.64
N TRP A 123 1.95 26.33 -13.68
CA TRP A 123 3.28 25.74 -13.84
C TRP A 123 3.17 24.29 -14.31
N TYR A 124 4.08 23.93 -15.21
CA TYR A 124 4.17 22.62 -15.81
C TYR A 124 5.61 22.15 -15.84
N HIS A 125 5.79 20.85 -15.94
CA HIS A 125 7.08 20.26 -16.26
C HIS A 125 6.98 19.16 -17.32
N ILE A 126 8.09 18.94 -18.01
CA ILE A 126 8.34 17.76 -18.84
C ILE A 126 9.41 16.97 -18.13
N SER A 127 9.08 15.75 -17.71
CA SER A 127 10.00 14.91 -16.95
C SER A 127 10.50 13.72 -17.76
N ASN A 128 11.79 13.45 -17.66
CA ASN A 128 12.44 12.28 -18.24
C ASN A 128 12.65 11.14 -17.25
N GLY A 129 12.19 11.28 -16.00
CA GLY A 129 12.33 10.21 -15.02
C GLY A 129 12.05 10.62 -13.59
N TRP A 130 11.90 9.61 -12.75
CA TRP A 130 11.61 9.77 -11.33
C TRP A 130 12.55 8.87 -10.53
N ASN A 131 13.31 9.46 -9.61
CA ASN A 131 14.17 8.72 -8.69
C ASN A 131 13.95 9.25 -7.26
N PRO A 132 12.84 8.86 -6.61
CA PRO A 132 12.52 9.33 -5.27
C PRO A 132 13.53 8.78 -4.26
N PRO A 133 13.84 9.53 -3.18
CA PRO A 133 14.64 8.97 -2.10
C PRO A 133 13.86 7.89 -1.33
N ASP A 134 14.53 6.81 -0.97
CA ASP A 134 13.95 5.63 -0.27
C ASP A 134 13.17 6.00 1.00
N SER A 135 13.54 7.10 1.66
CA SER A 135 12.86 7.61 2.86
C SER A 135 11.38 8.00 2.66
N LEU A 136 10.91 8.09 1.41
CA LEU A 136 9.51 8.37 1.10
C LEU A 136 8.62 7.12 1.14
N PHE A 137 9.19 5.92 1.19
CA PHE A 137 8.44 4.66 1.20
C PHE A 137 9.16 3.52 1.95
N PRO A 138 8.68 3.12 3.15
CA PRO A 138 7.63 3.75 3.94
C PRO A 138 8.06 5.09 4.54
N TYR A 139 7.16 6.07 4.61
CA TYR A 139 7.46 7.35 5.27
C TYR A 139 7.30 7.24 6.79
N LYS A 140 8.35 6.73 7.46
CA LYS A 140 8.36 6.41 8.90
C LYS A 140 8.16 7.60 9.85
N LYS A 141 8.27 8.85 9.36
CA LYS A 141 8.08 10.07 10.17
C LYS A 141 6.61 10.34 10.54
N LYS A 142 5.66 9.58 9.99
CA LYS A 142 4.23 9.70 10.30
C LYS A 142 3.60 8.33 10.42
N THR A 143 2.65 8.22 11.33
CA THR A 143 1.85 7.00 11.53
C THR A 143 0.38 7.36 11.42
N ASN A 144 -0.32 6.66 10.53
CA ASN A 144 -1.77 6.64 10.47
C ASN A 144 -2.28 5.48 11.32
N TYR A 145 -3.41 5.70 11.97
CA TYR A 145 -4.09 4.73 12.81
C TYR A 145 -5.45 4.41 12.22
N TYR A 146 -5.87 3.17 12.33
CA TYR A 146 -7.12 2.70 11.76
C TYR A 146 -7.93 1.92 12.79
N ILE A 147 -9.25 2.11 12.73
CA ILE A 147 -10.25 1.24 13.38
C ILE A 147 -11.16 0.74 12.26
N ILE A 148 -11.40 -0.56 12.20
CA ILE A 148 -12.28 -1.20 11.23
C ILE A 148 -13.34 -1.97 12.01
N ASP A 149 -14.60 -1.59 11.85
CA ASP A 149 -15.73 -2.33 12.40
C ASP A 149 -16.10 -3.48 11.45
N ILE A 150 -15.91 -4.71 11.94
CA ILE A 150 -16.13 -5.94 11.20
C ILE A 150 -17.26 -6.80 11.78
N SER A 151 -18.02 -6.28 12.75
CA SER A 151 -19.13 -6.99 13.43
C SER A 151 -20.07 -7.67 12.42
N ASP A 152 -20.51 -6.91 11.42
CA ASP A 152 -21.46 -7.32 10.38
C ASP A 152 -20.84 -7.60 9.00
N SER A 153 -19.53 -7.89 8.95
CA SER A 153 -18.78 -8.04 7.70
C SER A 153 -19.25 -9.15 6.74
N ASN A 154 -20.05 -10.11 7.22
CA ASN A 154 -20.62 -11.18 6.39
C ASN A 154 -21.91 -10.74 5.67
N LYS A 155 -22.48 -9.58 6.03
CA LYS A 155 -23.68 -9.06 5.36
C LYS A 155 -23.28 -8.36 4.07
N ASN A 156 -24.06 -8.58 3.01
CA ASN A 156 -23.87 -7.91 1.70
C ASN A 156 -23.98 -6.38 1.77
N THR A 157 -24.51 -5.83 2.87
CA THR A 157 -24.62 -4.38 3.13
C THR A 157 -23.38 -3.78 3.77
N TRP A 158 -22.37 -4.59 4.15
CA TRP A 158 -21.16 -4.07 4.76
C TRP A 158 -20.35 -3.28 3.73
N ASN A 159 -19.98 -2.05 4.09
CA ASN A 159 -19.27 -1.13 3.20
C ASN A 159 -18.06 -0.54 3.93
N SER A 160 -16.87 -0.68 3.35
CA SER A 160 -15.64 -0.18 3.93
C SER A 160 -15.64 1.34 4.13
N LYS A 161 -16.35 2.11 3.29
CA LYS A 161 -16.42 3.58 3.40
C LYS A 161 -17.04 4.06 4.71
N GLU A 162 -17.92 3.26 5.31
CA GLU A 162 -18.63 3.62 6.53
C GLU A 162 -18.05 2.95 7.77
N ARG A 163 -17.18 1.95 7.58
CA ARG A 163 -16.69 1.05 8.64
C ARG A 163 -15.19 1.13 8.86
N VAL A 164 -14.45 1.82 7.99
CA VAL A 164 -13.01 2.06 8.12
C VAL A 164 -12.79 3.51 8.54
N TYR A 165 -12.29 3.70 9.77
CA TYR A 165 -12.00 5.00 10.35
C TYR A 165 -10.49 5.21 10.37
N LYS A 166 -10.02 6.32 9.78
CA LYS A 166 -8.59 6.69 9.71
C LYS A 166 -8.32 7.91 10.57
N TYR A 167 -7.25 7.84 11.37
CA TYR A 167 -6.76 8.92 12.21
C TYR A 167 -5.30 9.21 11.88
N THR A 168 -4.89 10.46 11.97
CA THR A 168 -3.51 10.88 11.66
C THR A 168 -2.68 11.23 12.89
N THR A 169 -3.30 11.18 14.06
CA THR A 169 -2.65 11.37 15.36
C THR A 169 -3.07 10.25 16.32
N GLU A 170 -2.22 9.94 17.29
CA GLU A 170 -2.54 8.95 18.32
C GLU A 170 -3.67 9.44 19.26
N SER A 171 -3.75 10.76 19.49
CA SER A 171 -4.78 11.36 20.33
C SER A 171 -6.17 11.14 19.73
N ASP A 172 -6.35 11.48 18.46
CA ASP A 172 -7.64 11.31 17.78
C ASP A 172 -8.02 9.83 17.67
N PHE A 173 -7.01 8.95 17.49
CA PHE A 173 -7.23 7.51 17.52
C PHE A 173 -7.74 7.03 18.88
N LYS A 174 -7.13 7.49 19.98
CA LYS A 174 -7.56 7.14 21.34
C LYS A 174 -8.98 7.63 21.62
N GLU A 175 -9.36 8.81 21.14
CA GLU A 175 -10.73 9.31 21.22
C GLU A 175 -11.68 8.47 20.36
N GLY A 176 -11.31 8.19 19.11
CA GLY A 176 -12.05 7.32 18.21
C GLY A 176 -12.32 5.93 18.78
N ARG A 177 -11.32 5.34 19.47
CA ARG A 177 -11.49 4.06 20.18
C ARG A 177 -12.61 4.12 21.20
N LYS A 178 -12.65 5.18 22.02
CA LYS A 178 -13.70 5.36 23.04
C LYS A 178 -15.07 5.52 22.39
N ASN A 179 -15.15 6.38 21.37
CA ASN A 179 -16.41 6.69 20.68
C ASN A 179 -17.01 5.47 19.96
N LEU A 180 -16.16 4.56 19.48
CA LEU A 180 -16.56 3.34 18.78
C LEU A 180 -16.65 2.11 19.71
N GLY A 181 -16.42 2.27 21.02
CA GLY A 181 -16.49 1.16 21.98
C GLY A 181 -15.42 0.09 21.77
N VAL A 182 -14.23 0.47 21.27
CA VAL A 182 -13.10 -0.45 21.13
C VAL A 182 -12.59 -0.86 22.51
N PRO A 183 -12.52 -2.17 22.84
CA PRO A 183 -12.06 -2.63 24.15
C PRO A 183 -10.64 -2.12 24.48
N ASP A 184 -10.41 -1.70 25.72
CA ASP A 184 -9.11 -1.16 26.15
C ASP A 184 -7.98 -2.22 26.16
N ASP A 185 -8.35 -3.49 26.30
CA ASP A 185 -7.45 -4.63 26.26
C ASP A 185 -7.07 -5.06 24.83
N LEU A 186 -7.74 -4.53 23.80
CA LEU A 186 -7.39 -4.79 22.40
C LEU A 186 -6.07 -4.08 22.03
N LYS A 187 -4.97 -4.84 22.10
CA LYS A 187 -3.61 -4.35 21.87
C LYS A 187 -3.15 -4.55 20.42
N PHE A 188 -2.18 -3.75 20.02
CA PHE A 188 -1.45 -3.95 18.77
C PHE A 188 -0.44 -5.10 18.92
N ASN A 189 -0.42 -5.97 17.93
CA ASN A 189 0.66 -6.92 17.68
C ASN A 189 1.52 -6.36 16.53
N PHE A 190 2.80 -6.14 16.81
CA PHE A 190 3.75 -5.69 15.81
C PHE A 190 4.09 -6.83 14.85
N LEU A 191 3.99 -6.52 13.56
CA LEU A 191 4.24 -7.46 12.46
C LEU A 191 5.66 -7.33 11.92
N ASP A 192 6.24 -6.14 12.05
CA ASP A 192 7.58 -5.81 11.60
C ASP A 192 8.17 -4.76 12.55
N ARG A 193 9.26 -5.12 13.22
CA ARG A 193 9.95 -4.22 14.17
C ARG A 193 10.81 -3.19 13.46
N GLU A 194 11.19 -3.41 12.20
CA GLU A 194 11.95 -2.42 11.43
C GLU A 194 11.07 -1.24 11.01
N LEU A 195 9.75 -1.44 11.00
CA LEU A 195 8.73 -0.44 10.69
C LEU A 195 8.07 0.15 11.95
N GLU A 196 8.59 -0.15 13.14
CA GLU A 196 8.22 0.59 14.35
C GLU A 196 8.89 1.98 14.36
#